data_AF-A0A292YMD2-F1
#
_entry.id   AF-A0A292YMD2-F1
#
_cell.length_a   1.000
_cell.length_b   1.000
_cell.length_c   1.000
_cell.angle_alpha   90.00
_cell.angle_beta   90.00
_cell.angle_gamma   90.00
#
_symmetry.space_group_name_H-M   'P 1'
#
loop_
_entity.id
_entity.type
_entity.pdbx_description
1 polymer ?
#
loop_
_entity_poly.entity_id
_entity_poly.type
_entity_poly.pdbx_seq_one_letter_code
_entity_poly.pdbx_strand_id
1 'polypeptide(L)'
;MNAEIYRDDNMNWSLLHQCKNMYSYFKETMQGWDITEKPIRIYGKRLDIEVFFKVTKSYLKLVKELQGRSYDLMFAHTTIVFTRYIMLATQSRNEQDARTIGALFFDCCDEFEDIRFVDAVRLLIALLQEVLKEFDTGDTSVTKSIVKQFINRLPSNIKGKLVA
;
A
#
# COMPACT_ATOMS: atom_id res chain seq x y z
N MET A 1 11.26 -6.77 5.10
CA MET A 1 12.51 -7.07 4.37
C MET A 1 13.66 -6.47 5.18
N ASN A 2 14.55 -7.29 5.75
CA ASN A 2 15.57 -6.80 6.67
C ASN A 2 16.67 -6.05 5.91
N ALA A 3 16.90 -4.78 6.27
CA ALA A 3 17.92 -3.89 5.68
C ALA A 3 19.38 -4.33 5.92
N GLU A 4 19.61 -5.53 6.45
CA GLU A 4 20.93 -6.05 6.84
C GLU A 4 21.65 -6.79 5.72
N ILE A 5 20.94 -7.17 4.66
CA ILE A 5 21.50 -7.96 3.54
C ILE A 5 22.33 -7.08 2.58
N TYR A 6 22.22 -5.75 2.68
CA TYR A 6 22.97 -4.78 1.87
C TYR A 6 24.04 -4.06 2.71
N ARG A 7 24.87 -4.80 3.45
CA ARG A 7 25.91 -4.21 4.31
C ARG A 7 27.23 -4.01 3.54
N ASP A 8 27.38 -2.88 2.84
CA ASP A 8 28.66 -2.38 2.29
C ASP A 8 29.37 -1.47 3.29
N ASP A 9 30.65 -1.73 3.52
CA ASP A 9 31.53 -0.95 4.39
C ASP A 9 31.79 0.48 3.87
N ASN A 10 31.49 0.76 2.60
CA ASN A 10 31.58 2.11 1.99
C ASN A 10 30.28 2.92 2.10
N MET A 11 29.22 2.36 2.68
CA MET A 11 27.94 3.04 2.81
C MET A 11 27.90 3.93 4.05
N ASN A 12 27.49 5.20 3.90
CA ASN A 12 27.22 6.05 5.06
C ASN A 12 25.94 5.53 5.78
N TRP A 13 26.17 4.78 6.85
CA TRP A 13 25.13 4.15 7.68
C TRP A 13 24.37 5.13 8.56
N SER A 14 24.83 6.38 8.69
CA SER A 14 24.18 7.40 9.53
C SER A 14 22.74 7.68 9.09
N LEU A 15 22.44 7.62 7.79
CA LEU A 15 21.08 7.78 7.25
C LEU A 15 20.17 6.58 7.54
N LEU A 16 20.70 5.35 7.46
CA LEU A 16 19.93 4.14 7.84
C LEU A 16 19.72 4.06 9.35
N HIS A 17 20.67 4.58 10.13
CA HIS A 17 20.53 4.75 11.57
C HIS A 17 19.49 5.83 11.89
N GLN A 18 19.46 6.96 11.17
CA GLN A 18 18.39 7.96 11.28
C GLN A 18 17.01 7.39 10.90
N CYS A 19 16.89 6.58 9.85
CA CYS A 19 15.63 5.93 9.47
C CYS A 19 15.19 4.86 10.48
N LYS A 20 16.12 4.05 11.01
CA LYS A 20 15.83 3.08 12.08
C LYS A 20 15.42 3.81 13.38
N ASN A 21 16.08 4.90 13.72
CA ASN A 21 15.74 5.75 14.87
C ASN A 21 14.36 6.41 14.68
N MET A 22 14.03 6.82 13.46
CA MET A 22 12.71 7.36 13.14
C MET A 22 11.61 6.29 13.25
N TYR A 23 11.88 5.04 12.83
CA TYR A 23 10.94 3.93 13.01
C TYR A 23 10.74 3.55 14.49
N SER A 24 11.81 3.47 15.28
CA SER A 24 11.74 3.21 16.72
C SER A 24 11.01 4.34 17.46
N TYR A 25 11.34 5.60 17.16
CA TYR A 25 10.68 6.78 17.69
C TYR A 25 9.18 6.82 17.31
N PHE A 26 8.85 6.48 16.07
CA PHE A 26 7.47 6.40 15.60
C PHE A 26 6.68 5.27 16.29
N LYS A 27 7.32 4.12 16.51
CA LYS A 27 6.74 2.97 17.23
C LYS A 27 6.48 3.31 18.71
N GLU A 28 7.39 4.02 19.36
CA GLU A 28 7.25 4.47 20.75
C GLU A 28 6.19 5.57 20.91
N THR A 29 6.11 6.52 19.97
CA THR A 29 5.10 7.60 20.01
C THR A 29 3.69 7.14 19.67
N MET A 30 3.54 6.07 18.88
CA MET A 30 2.23 5.50 18.53
C MET A 30 1.68 4.49 19.54
N GLN A 31 2.47 4.03 20.53
CA GLN A 31 2.01 3.10 21.56
C GLN A 31 0.87 3.63 22.45
N GLY A 32 0.62 4.95 22.48
CA GLY A 32 -0.45 5.58 23.25
C GLY A 32 -1.74 5.84 22.49
N TRP A 33 -1.78 5.54 21.19
CA TRP A 33 -2.96 5.72 20.35
C TRP A 33 -3.47 4.34 19.90
N ASP A 34 -4.78 4.12 19.97
CA ASP A 34 -5.44 2.91 19.44
C ASP A 34 -5.44 2.95 17.90
N ILE A 35 -4.25 2.98 17.29
CA ILE A 35 -4.07 2.97 15.84
C ILE A 35 -3.63 1.57 15.46
N THR A 36 -4.64 0.79 15.09
CA THR A 36 -4.54 -0.38 14.22
C THR A 36 -3.40 -0.22 13.21
N GLU A 37 -2.62 -1.29 13.00
CA GLU A 37 -1.44 -1.53 12.14
C GLU A 37 -1.23 -0.68 10.85
N LYS A 38 -2.27 -0.01 10.34
CA LYS A 38 -2.32 0.75 9.09
C LYS A 38 -1.27 1.87 8.94
N PRO A 39 -1.04 2.79 9.91
CA PRO A 39 -0.03 3.82 9.75
C PRO A 39 1.37 3.23 9.66
N ILE A 40 1.69 2.26 10.52
CA ILE A 40 3.00 1.59 10.55
C ILE A 40 3.28 0.94 9.20
N ARG A 41 2.30 0.25 8.61
CA ARG A 41 2.39 -0.34 7.27
C ARG A 41 2.66 0.70 6.19
N ILE A 42 1.93 1.83 6.19
CA ILE A 42 2.11 2.93 5.22
C ILE A 42 3.52 3.53 5.31
N TYR A 43 4.01 3.76 6.53
CA TYR A 43 5.36 4.27 6.76
C TYR A 43 6.44 3.28 6.34
N GLY A 44 6.22 1.98 6.54
CA GLY A 44 7.10 0.93 6.02
C GLY A 44 7.24 0.99 4.49
N LYS A 45 6.11 1.10 3.76
CA LYS A 45 6.12 1.22 2.29
C LYS A 45 6.87 2.45 1.80
N ARG A 46 6.72 3.59 2.49
CA ARG A 46 7.49 4.81 2.16
C ARG A 46 8.99 4.59 2.32
N LEU A 47 9.39 3.93 3.41
CA LEU A 47 10.80 3.67 3.68
C LEU A 47 11.40 2.69 2.67
N ASP A 48 10.65 1.67 2.24
CA ASP A 48 11.08 0.72 1.21
C ASP A 48 11.44 1.44 -0.11
N ILE A 49 10.71 2.50 -0.49
CA ILE A 49 11.02 3.32 -1.67
C ILE A 49 12.38 4.03 -1.52
N GLU A 50 12.69 4.54 -0.33
CA GLU A 50 13.97 5.19 -0.07
C GLU A 50 15.12 4.18 -0.18
N VAL A 51 14.95 2.99 0.39
CA VAL A 51 15.93 1.89 0.28
C VAL A 51 16.15 1.50 -1.18
N PHE A 52 15.07 1.38 -1.98
CA PHE A 52 15.17 1.13 -3.42
C PHE A 52 16.04 2.18 -4.13
N PHE A 53 15.77 3.47 -3.92
CA PHE A 53 16.54 4.55 -4.55
C PHE A 53 17.98 4.59 -4.05
N LYS A 54 18.24 4.23 -2.80
CA LYS A 54 19.59 4.13 -2.25
C LYS A 54 20.38 3.01 -2.92
N VAL A 55 19.80 1.82 -3.05
CA VAL A 55 20.45 0.67 -3.70
C VAL A 55 20.70 0.95 -5.18
N THR A 56 19.69 1.42 -5.90
CA THR A 56 19.82 1.71 -7.35
C THR A 56 20.88 2.78 -7.64
N LYS A 57 20.91 3.89 -6.88
CA LYS A 57 21.89 4.98 -7.09
C LYS A 57 23.31 4.59 -6.68
N SER A 58 23.47 4.02 -5.49
CA SER A 58 24.80 3.78 -4.90
C SER A 58 25.40 2.46 -5.36
N TYR A 59 24.67 1.35 -5.23
CA TYR A 59 25.18 0.00 -5.51
C TYR A 59 25.13 -0.32 -6.99
N LEU A 60 23.97 -0.10 -7.61
CA LEU A 60 23.78 -0.36 -9.03
C LEU A 60 24.22 0.81 -9.90
N LYS A 61 24.82 1.84 -9.28
CA LYS A 61 25.49 2.97 -9.96
C LYS A 61 24.62 3.66 -11.00
N LEU A 62 23.30 3.77 -10.77
CA LEU A 62 22.35 4.41 -11.70
C LEU A 62 22.84 5.76 -12.26
N VAL A 63 23.49 6.58 -11.43
CA VAL A 63 23.96 7.90 -11.85
C VAL A 63 25.36 7.87 -12.47
N LYS A 64 26.20 6.89 -12.12
CA LYS A 64 27.65 6.90 -12.42
C LYS A 64 28.06 5.89 -13.49
N GLU A 65 27.28 4.83 -13.71
CA GLU A 65 27.61 3.75 -14.65
C GLU A 65 27.63 4.23 -16.10
N LEU A 66 26.70 5.14 -16.48
CA LEU A 66 26.55 5.58 -17.85
C LEU A 66 26.21 7.08 -17.92
N GLN A 67 26.99 7.85 -18.68
CA GLN A 67 26.80 9.30 -18.90
C GLN A 67 26.27 9.57 -20.31
N GLY A 68 25.10 9.00 -20.62
CA GLY A 68 24.41 9.20 -21.89
C GLY A 68 23.78 10.59 -21.99
N ARG A 69 23.86 11.21 -23.17
CA ARG A 69 23.17 12.49 -23.46
C ARG A 69 21.87 12.34 -24.27
N SER A 70 21.57 11.13 -24.73
CA SER A 70 20.31 10.81 -25.41
C SER A 70 19.25 10.35 -24.42
N TYR A 71 18.01 10.79 -24.61
CA TYR A 71 16.88 10.40 -23.77
C TYR A 71 16.64 8.89 -23.82
N ASP A 72 16.68 8.27 -25.01
CA ASP A 72 16.45 6.83 -25.18
C ASP A 72 17.49 6.01 -24.43
N LEU A 73 18.73 6.51 -24.39
CA LEU A 73 19.82 5.88 -23.67
C LEU A 73 19.64 6.00 -22.15
N MET A 74 19.20 7.16 -21.65
CA MET A 74 18.88 7.34 -20.22
C MET A 74 17.70 6.46 -19.79
N PHE A 75 16.68 6.34 -20.64
CA PHE A 75 15.54 5.46 -20.40
C PHE A 75 15.98 4.00 -20.35
N ALA A 76 16.68 3.52 -21.37
CA ALA A 76 17.19 2.15 -21.43
C ALA A 76 18.09 1.81 -20.24
N HIS A 77 19.01 2.73 -19.87
CA HIS A 77 19.89 2.55 -18.71
C HIS A 77 19.11 2.44 -17.41
N THR A 78 18.14 3.35 -17.19
CA THR A 78 17.27 3.32 -16.00
C THR A 78 16.49 2.01 -15.92
N THR A 79 15.90 1.56 -17.04
CA THR A 79 15.18 0.29 -17.11
C THR A 79 16.10 -0.88 -16.75
N ILE A 80 17.30 -0.95 -17.31
CA ILE A 80 18.27 -2.02 -17.02
C ILE A 80 18.63 -2.06 -15.54
N VAL A 81 18.95 -0.91 -14.94
CA VAL A 81 19.31 -0.82 -13.52
C VAL A 81 18.13 -1.24 -12.63
N PHE A 82 16.91 -0.83 -12.96
CA PHE A 82 15.72 -1.21 -12.20
C PHE A 82 15.41 -2.69 -12.35
N THR A 83 15.54 -3.27 -13.55
CA THR A 83 15.41 -4.72 -13.76
C THR A 83 16.45 -5.50 -12.96
N ARG A 84 17.71 -5.06 -12.91
CA ARG A 84 18.75 -5.67 -12.07
C ARG A 84 18.37 -5.65 -10.60
N TYR A 85 17.86 -4.53 -10.10
CA TYR A 85 17.35 -4.46 -8.73
C TYR A 85 16.23 -5.47 -8.49
N ILE A 86 15.24 -5.54 -9.38
CA ILE A 86 14.09 -6.46 -9.24
C ILE A 86 14.58 -7.91 -9.20
N MET A 87 15.53 -8.29 -10.06
CA MET A 87 16.13 -9.63 -10.05
C MET A 87 16.81 -9.95 -8.70
N LEU A 88 17.65 -9.03 -8.20
CA LEU A 88 18.34 -9.20 -6.91
C LEU A 88 17.37 -9.25 -5.73
N ALA A 89 16.37 -8.37 -5.70
CA ALA A 89 15.35 -8.35 -4.66
C ALA A 89 14.51 -9.64 -4.68
N THR A 90 14.17 -10.16 -5.87
CA THR A 90 13.45 -11.43 -6.02
C THR A 90 14.27 -12.60 -5.53
N GLN A 91 15.56 -12.65 -5.88
CA GLN A 91 16.47 -13.70 -5.42
C GLN A 91 16.62 -13.67 -3.89
N SER A 92 16.91 -12.50 -3.32
CA SER A 92 17.02 -12.32 -1.86
C SER A 92 15.73 -12.71 -1.14
N ARG A 93 14.56 -12.44 -1.73
CA ARG A 93 13.27 -12.85 -1.18
C ARG A 93 13.11 -14.36 -1.21
N ASN A 94 13.42 -15.01 -2.34
CA ASN A 94 13.29 -16.46 -2.48
C ASN A 94 14.19 -17.22 -1.48
N GLU A 95 15.29 -16.63 -1.03
CA GLU A 95 16.14 -17.19 0.02
C GLU A 95 15.55 -17.06 1.43
N GLN A 96 14.68 -16.07 1.67
CA GLN A 96 14.09 -15.78 2.99
C GLN A 96 12.64 -16.22 3.15
N ASP A 97 11.89 -16.29 2.04
CA ASP A 97 10.47 -16.59 2.01
C ASP A 97 10.21 -17.64 0.93
N ALA A 98 9.63 -18.77 1.34
CA ALA A 98 9.31 -19.90 0.46
C ALA A 98 8.10 -19.63 -0.45
N ARG A 99 7.29 -18.60 -0.16
CA ARG A 99 6.12 -18.25 -0.99
C ARG A 99 6.57 -17.75 -2.35
N THR A 100 5.88 -18.17 -3.40
CA THR A 100 6.12 -17.64 -4.75
C THR A 100 5.65 -16.19 -4.87
N ILE A 101 6.15 -15.47 -5.87
CA ILE A 101 5.68 -14.11 -6.14
C ILE A 101 4.17 -14.08 -6.45
N GLY A 102 3.65 -15.15 -7.06
CA GLY A 102 2.21 -15.31 -7.32
C GLY A 102 1.41 -15.50 -6.04
N ALA A 103 1.90 -16.29 -5.08
CA ALA A 103 1.26 -16.42 -3.78
C ALA A 103 1.20 -15.07 -3.04
N LEU A 104 2.30 -14.31 -3.04
CA LEU A 104 2.30 -12.95 -2.49
C LEU A 104 1.33 -12.00 -3.21
N PHE A 105 1.19 -12.12 -4.53
CA PHE A 105 0.23 -11.33 -5.28
C PHE A 105 -1.20 -11.59 -4.81
N PHE A 106 -1.58 -12.86 -4.61
CA PHE A 106 -2.89 -13.22 -4.08
C PHE A 106 -3.07 -12.77 -2.63
N ASP A 107 -2.07 -12.99 -1.76
CA ASP A 107 -2.09 -12.49 -0.38
C ASP A 107 -2.29 -10.96 -0.35
N CYS A 108 -1.62 -10.23 -1.25
CA CYS A 108 -1.81 -8.79 -1.37
C CYS A 108 -3.20 -8.43 -1.90
N CYS A 109 -3.75 -9.17 -2.86
CA CYS A 109 -5.12 -8.94 -3.35
C CYS A 109 -6.16 -9.11 -2.23
N ASP A 110 -5.96 -10.07 -1.33
CA ASP A 110 -6.79 -10.27 -0.16
C ASP A 110 -6.59 -9.16 0.89
N GLU A 111 -5.36 -8.65 1.05
CA GLU A 111 -5.05 -7.54 1.96
C GLU A 111 -5.52 -6.16 1.43
N PHE A 112 -5.58 -5.98 0.11
CA PHE A 112 -6.12 -4.78 -0.55
C PHE A 112 -7.64 -4.61 -0.35
N GLU A 113 -8.28 -5.57 0.29
CA GLU A 113 -9.71 -5.60 0.62
C GLU A 113 -10.11 -4.63 1.77
N ASP A 114 -9.32 -3.59 2.01
CA ASP A 114 -9.34 -2.75 3.22
C ASP A 114 -10.63 -1.91 3.39
N ILE A 115 -11.39 -1.70 2.31
CA ILE A 115 -12.86 -1.52 2.31
C ILE A 115 -13.36 -2.13 1.00
N ARG A 116 -14.05 -3.27 1.04
CA ARG A 116 -14.74 -3.76 -0.17
C ARG A 116 -15.67 -2.65 -0.62
N PHE A 117 -15.68 -2.36 -1.92
CA PHE A 117 -16.61 -1.39 -2.51
C PHE A 117 -18.05 -1.58 -2.00
N VAL A 118 -18.45 -2.84 -1.75
CA VAL A 118 -19.71 -3.20 -1.12
C VAL A 118 -19.88 -2.62 0.28
N ASP A 119 -18.88 -2.76 1.14
CA ASP A 119 -18.91 -2.28 2.52
C ASP A 119 -18.91 -0.73 2.58
N ALA A 120 -18.23 -0.06 1.64
CA ALA A 120 -18.32 1.39 1.47
C ALA A 120 -19.76 1.82 1.10
N VAL A 121 -20.39 1.10 0.17
CA VAL A 121 -21.77 1.38 -0.24
C VAL A 121 -22.76 1.07 0.89
N ARG A 122 -22.54 0.01 1.67
CA ARG A 122 -23.34 -0.30 2.87
C ARG A 122 -23.24 0.83 3.91
N LEU A 123 -22.04 1.34 4.16
CA LEU A 123 -21.83 2.46 5.08
C LEU A 123 -22.55 3.73 4.59
N LEU A 124 -22.45 4.05 3.29
CA LEU A 124 -23.18 5.19 2.70
C LEU A 124 -24.70 5.04 2.83
N ILE A 125 -25.24 3.83 2.66
CA ILE A 125 -26.67 3.56 2.86
C ILE A 125 -27.06 3.72 4.34
N ALA A 126 -26.22 3.27 5.27
CA ALA A 126 -26.45 3.43 6.70
C ALA A 126 -26.44 4.90 7.12
N LEU A 127 -25.46 5.68 6.67
CA LEU A 127 -25.41 7.13 6.91
C LEU A 127 -26.60 7.87 6.29
N LEU A 128 -27.01 7.49 5.08
CA LEU A 128 -28.22 8.02 4.44
C LEU A 128 -29.47 7.73 5.30
N GLN A 129 -29.57 6.54 5.90
CA GLN A 129 -30.66 6.20 6.80
C GLN A 129 -30.66 7.04 8.08
N GLU A 130 -29.48 7.32 8.66
CA GLU A 130 -29.36 8.17 9.84
C GLU A 130 -29.80 9.60 9.53
N VAL A 131 -29.27 10.19 8.45
CA VAL A 131 -29.66 11.54 8.02
C VAL A 131 -31.17 11.61 7.74
N LEU A 132 -31.75 10.61 7.06
CA LEU A 132 -33.20 10.58 6.80
C LEU A 132 -34.04 10.49 8.08
N LYS A 133 -33.56 9.83 9.14
CA LYS A 133 -34.25 9.80 10.45
C LYS A 133 -34.20 11.15 11.17
N GLU A 134 -33.21 11.99 10.91
CA GLU A 134 -33.14 13.33 11.49
C GLU A 134 -34.16 14.29 10.84
N PHE A 135 -34.51 14.05 9.57
CA PHE A 135 -35.50 14.86 8.84
C PHE A 135 -36.94 14.33 8.92
N ASP A 136 -37.14 13.06 9.31
CA ASP A 136 -38.44 12.41 9.36
C ASP A 136 -38.87 12.13 10.81
N THR A 137 -39.99 12.72 11.23
CA THR A 137 -40.53 12.66 12.59
C THR A 137 -41.20 11.31 12.91
N GLY A 138 -40.44 10.21 12.84
CA GLY A 138 -40.76 8.97 13.55
C GLY A 138 -41.30 7.79 12.72
N ASP A 139 -41.54 7.91 11.41
CA ASP A 139 -42.08 6.80 10.62
C ASP A 139 -40.99 6.02 9.87
N THR A 140 -40.46 4.98 10.51
CA THR A 140 -39.38 4.14 9.97
C THR A 140 -39.77 3.40 8.67
N SER A 141 -41.06 3.37 8.32
CA SER A 141 -41.56 2.71 7.11
C SER A 141 -41.18 3.46 5.82
N VAL A 142 -41.19 4.80 5.87
CA VAL A 142 -40.89 5.67 4.73
C VAL A 142 -39.39 5.60 4.40
N THR A 143 -38.53 5.69 5.41
CA THR A 143 -37.08 5.56 5.25
C THR A 143 -36.69 4.22 4.60
N LYS A 144 -37.29 3.11 5.05
CA LYS A 144 -37.06 1.78 4.47
C LYS A 144 -37.51 1.70 3.01
N SER A 145 -38.62 2.33 2.66
CA SER A 145 -39.12 2.40 1.28
C SER A 145 -38.17 3.17 0.37
N ILE A 146 -37.67 4.33 0.81
CA ILE A 146 -36.71 5.16 0.07
C ILE A 146 -35.41 4.38 -0.19
N VAL A 147 -34.85 3.74 0.84
CA VAL A 147 -33.62 2.95 0.71
C VAL A 147 -33.82 1.77 -0.24
N LYS A 148 -34.97 1.08 -0.16
CA LYS A 148 -35.30 -0.03 -1.06
C LYS A 148 -35.40 0.45 -2.51
N GLN A 149 -36.02 1.60 -2.76
CA GLN A 149 -36.08 2.20 -4.10
C GLN A 149 -34.70 2.63 -4.61
N PHE A 150 -33.87 3.20 -3.74
CA PHE A 150 -32.49 3.55 -4.07
C PHE A 150 -31.69 2.32 -4.50
N ILE A 151 -31.69 1.25 -3.69
CA ILE A 151 -31.03 -0.02 -4.02
C ILE A 151 -31.57 -0.61 -5.34
N ASN A 152 -32.88 -0.49 -5.58
CA ASN A 152 -33.50 -0.98 -6.80
C ASN A 152 -33.05 -0.25 -8.07
N ARG A 153 -32.67 1.02 -7.97
CA ARG A 153 -32.17 1.83 -9.09
C ARG A 153 -30.66 1.66 -9.31
N LEU A 154 -29.94 0.98 -8.43
CA LEU A 154 -28.51 0.72 -8.63
C LEU A 154 -28.27 -0.23 -9.83
N PRO A 155 -27.14 -0.05 -10.55
CA PRO A 155 -26.68 -0.98 -11.58
C PRO A 155 -26.58 -2.44 -11.09
N SER A 156 -26.85 -3.40 -11.98
CA SER A 156 -26.93 -4.83 -11.66
C SER A 156 -25.63 -5.42 -11.07
N ASN A 157 -24.48 -4.94 -11.53
CA ASN A 157 -23.14 -5.31 -11.04
C ASN A 157 -22.89 -4.88 -9.59
N ILE A 158 -23.62 -3.88 -9.08
CA ILE A 158 -23.53 -3.41 -7.69
C ILE A 158 -24.61 -4.10 -6.84
N LYS A 159 -25.84 -4.20 -7.37
CA LYS A 159 -26.96 -4.84 -6.68
C LYS A 159 -26.66 -6.30 -6.30
N GLY A 160 -26.09 -7.07 -7.23
CA GLY A 160 -25.72 -8.47 -6.96
C GLY A 160 -24.68 -8.63 -5.87
N LYS A 161 -23.82 -7.62 -5.66
CA LYS A 161 -22.78 -7.62 -4.63
C LYS A 161 -23.25 -7.11 -3.27
N LEU A 162 -24.37 -6.38 -3.21
CA LEU A 162 -24.94 -5.85 -1.96
C LEU A 162 -25.81 -6.87 -1.21
N VAL A 163 -26.43 -7.79 -1.94
CA VAL A 163 -27.34 -8.84 -1.41
C VAL A 163 -26.58 -10.09 -0.92
N ALA A 164 -25.32 -10.27 -1.35
CA ALA A 164 -24.41 -11.32 -0.91
C ALA A 164 -23.67 -10.93 0.37
#